data_AF-A0AAV7TAT3-F1
#
_entry.id   AF-A0AAV7TAT3-F1
#
_cell.length_a   1.000
_cell.length_b   1.000
_cell.length_c   1.000
_cell.angle_alpha   90.00
_cell.angle_beta   90.00
_cell.angle_gamma   90.00
#
_symmetry.space_group_name_H-M   'P 1'
#
loop_
_entity.id
_entity.type
_entity.pdbx_description
1 polymer ?
#
loop_
_entity_poly.entity_id
_entity_poly.type
_entity_poly.pdbx_seq_one_letter_code
_entity_poly.pdbx_strand_id
1 'polypeptide(L)'
;MIFTLIVPPFGEYPSLTLHPWIYGQQFTFFSNERPGSEQMAGLADAFLNKPGFGTRCMKDEPLLKYPCKNTTNEWTLPQVSASVTNLLLAHQWTSDDPSPSCQCSTKNKLIMLPECPEGAGGRPPPQRVQSSTDILQDLTERNISDFLVKTYPSLIRSSFILPKALYATT
;
A
#
# COMPACT_ATOMS: atom_id res chain seq x y z
N MET A 1 -47.10 8.11 -1.20
CA MET A 1 -45.91 7.23 -1.16
C MET A 1 -45.22 7.37 -2.50
N ILE A 2 -44.18 8.21 -2.59
CA ILE A 2 -43.39 8.39 -3.80
C ILE A 2 -42.07 7.66 -3.56
N PHE A 3 -41.94 6.46 -4.12
CA PHE A 3 -40.63 5.85 -4.34
C PHE A 3 -40.08 6.49 -5.61
N THR A 4 -39.14 7.42 -5.48
CA THR A 4 -38.37 7.89 -6.64
C THR A 4 -37.43 6.76 -7.06
N LEU A 5 -37.68 6.20 -8.24
CA LEU A 5 -36.80 5.27 -8.92
C LEU A 5 -35.47 5.98 -9.20
N ILE A 6 -34.42 5.62 -8.46
CA ILE A 6 -33.04 6.06 -8.76
C ILE A 6 -32.58 5.23 -9.96
N VAL A 7 -33.11 5.55 -11.14
CA VAL A 7 -32.53 5.07 -12.40
C VAL A 7 -31.39 6.02 -12.71
N PRO A 8 -30.12 5.58 -12.69
CA PRO A 8 -29.04 6.43 -13.18
C PRO A 8 -29.42 6.85 -14.59
N PRO A 9 -29.48 8.15 -14.89
CA PRO A 9 -29.94 8.62 -16.19
C PRO A 9 -29.12 7.92 -17.28
N PHE A 10 -29.80 7.37 -18.28
CA PHE A 10 -29.17 6.88 -19.50
C PHE A 10 -28.65 8.09 -20.29
N GLY A 11 -27.61 8.74 -19.76
CA GLY A 11 -26.89 9.84 -20.36
C GLY A 11 -25.42 9.45 -20.42
N GLU A 12 -24.75 9.83 -21.50
CA GLU A 12 -23.31 9.67 -21.61
C GLU A 12 -22.64 10.39 -20.43
N TYR A 13 -21.88 9.65 -19.62
CA TYR A 13 -21.11 10.24 -18.54
C TYR A 13 -20.07 11.18 -19.15
N PRO A 14 -19.93 12.42 -18.64
CA PRO A 14 -18.88 13.31 -19.11
C PRO A 14 -17.51 12.65 -18.87
N SER A 15 -16.58 12.86 -19.80
CA SER A 15 -15.22 12.33 -19.67
C SER A 15 -14.59 12.81 -18.36
N LEU A 16 -14.17 11.86 -17.52
CA LEU A 16 -13.47 12.11 -16.27
C LEU A 16 -11.98 11.82 -16.45
N THR A 17 -11.13 12.81 -16.17
CA THR A 17 -9.68 12.59 -16.10
C THR A 17 -9.37 11.78 -14.84
N LEU A 18 -8.82 10.58 -15.03
CA LEU A 18 -8.47 9.70 -13.92
C LEU A 18 -7.12 10.11 -13.33
N HIS A 19 -7.15 10.47 -12.06
CA HIS A 19 -5.95 10.68 -11.26
C HIS A 19 -5.85 9.56 -10.22
N PRO A 20 -4.67 8.98 -9.95
CA PRO A 20 -4.51 7.96 -8.92
C PRO A 20 -5.05 8.38 -7.55
N TRP A 21 -4.93 9.67 -7.22
CA TRP A 21 -5.35 10.25 -5.94
C TRP A 21 -6.87 10.30 -5.71
N ILE A 22 -7.70 9.95 -6.70
CA ILE A 22 -9.16 9.79 -6.50
C ILE A 22 -9.50 8.70 -5.49
N TYR A 23 -8.57 7.77 -5.25
CA TYR A 23 -8.74 6.65 -4.31
C TYR A 23 -8.23 6.97 -2.89
N GLY A 24 -7.84 8.22 -2.62
CA GLY A 24 -7.34 8.64 -1.32
C GLY A 24 -5.83 8.40 -1.16
N GLN A 25 -5.41 8.07 0.07
CA GLN A 25 -4.00 7.82 0.39
C GLN A 25 -3.55 6.46 -0.17
N GLN A 26 -2.48 6.46 -0.94
CA GLN A 26 -1.98 5.26 -1.61
C GLN A 26 -0.66 4.78 -0.97
N PHE A 27 -0.49 3.46 -0.93
CA PHE A 27 0.78 2.81 -0.64
C PHE A 27 1.37 2.34 -1.96
N THR A 28 2.57 2.78 -2.27
CA THR A 28 3.35 2.33 -3.43
C THR A 28 4.62 1.68 -2.92
N PHE A 29 5.03 0.59 -3.54
CA PHE A 29 6.32 -0.04 -3.25
C PHE A 29 7.23 0.04 -4.47
N PHE A 30 8.53 0.01 -4.22
CA PHE A 30 9.54 -0.25 -5.24
C PHE A 30 10.53 -1.27 -4.67
N SER A 31 11.23 -1.98 -5.55
CA SER A 31 12.30 -2.90 -5.17
C SER A 31 13.46 -2.72 -6.15
N ASN A 32 14.66 -2.52 -5.62
CA ASN A 32 15.86 -2.51 -6.42
C ASN A 32 16.45 -3.93 -6.49
N GLU A 33 16.13 -4.65 -7.56
CA GLU A 33 16.62 -6.03 -7.78
C GLU A 33 18.11 -6.12 -8.13
N ARG A 34 18.78 -5.00 -8.40
CA ARG A 34 20.21 -4.94 -8.75
C ARG A 34 20.93 -3.85 -7.96
N PRO A 35 21.07 -4.02 -6.63
CA PRO A 35 21.83 -3.09 -5.82
C PRO A 35 23.30 -3.08 -6.32
N GLY A 36 23.80 -1.90 -6.65
CA GLY A 36 25.18 -1.70 -7.15
C GLY A 36 25.31 -1.45 -8.66
N SER A 37 24.23 -1.56 -9.45
CA SER A 37 24.24 -1.07 -10.84
C SER A 37 24.13 0.45 -10.86
N GLU A 38 25.04 1.14 -11.56
CA GLU A 38 24.98 2.60 -11.75
C GLU A 38 23.69 3.03 -12.45
N GLN A 39 23.22 2.27 -13.44
CA GLN A 39 21.97 2.57 -14.13
C GLN A 39 20.77 2.51 -13.18
N MET A 40 20.75 1.49 -12.31
CA MET A 40 19.67 1.32 -11.34
C MET A 40 19.75 2.36 -10.21
N ALA A 41 20.96 2.77 -9.82
CA ALA A 41 21.16 3.86 -8.88
C ALA A 41 20.62 5.19 -9.43
N GLY A 42 20.90 5.52 -10.70
CA GLY A 42 20.35 6.71 -11.36
C GLY A 42 18.83 6.67 -11.50
N LEU A 43 18.25 5.51 -11.82
CA LEU A 43 16.80 5.33 -11.88
C LEU A 43 16.14 5.48 -10.50
N ALA A 44 16.71 4.85 -9.47
CA ALA A 44 16.23 4.98 -8.11
C ALA A 44 16.32 6.43 -7.63
N ASP A 45 17.42 7.13 -7.91
CA ASP A 45 17.57 8.54 -7.57
C ASP A 45 16.50 9.41 -8.24
N ALA A 46 16.29 9.27 -9.56
CA ALA A 46 15.29 10.02 -10.29
C ALA A 46 13.84 9.73 -9.83
N PHE A 47 13.58 8.50 -9.39
CA PHE A 47 12.28 8.07 -8.87
C PHE A 47 12.04 8.56 -7.43
N LEU A 48 13.10 8.61 -6.63
CA LEU A 48 13.01 8.91 -5.20
C LEU A 48 13.19 10.41 -4.89
N ASN A 49 13.97 11.13 -5.68
CA ASN A 49 14.30 12.54 -5.47
C ASN A 49 13.62 13.40 -6.53
N LYS A 50 13.55 14.72 -6.28
CA LYS A 50 12.81 15.66 -7.13
C LYS A 50 13.20 15.47 -8.61
N PRO A 51 12.24 15.25 -9.54
CA PRO A 51 10.79 15.47 -9.42
C PRO A 51 10.00 14.43 -8.62
N GLY A 52 10.55 13.23 -8.42
CA GLY A 52 10.00 12.20 -7.53
C GLY A 52 8.94 11.32 -8.18
N PHE A 53 8.20 10.58 -7.34
CA PHE A 53 7.17 9.66 -7.81
C PHE A 53 5.87 10.40 -8.11
N GLY A 54 5.35 10.20 -9.32
CA GLY A 54 4.08 10.77 -9.78
C GLY A 54 4.20 12.23 -10.25
N THR A 55 3.07 12.79 -10.68
CA THR A 55 3.01 14.11 -11.34
C THR A 55 2.17 15.14 -10.59
N ARG A 56 1.60 14.78 -9.43
CA ARG A 56 0.67 15.63 -8.66
C ARG A 56 1.25 16.99 -8.26
N CYS A 57 2.56 17.06 -8.07
CA CYS A 57 3.25 18.23 -7.53
C CYS A 57 4.14 18.94 -8.54
N MET A 58 3.86 18.73 -9.83
CA MET A 58 4.52 19.48 -10.90
C MET A 58 4.11 20.95 -10.83
N LYS A 59 5.09 21.85 -10.93
CA LYS A 59 4.90 23.30 -10.77
C LYS A 59 3.94 23.88 -11.79
N ASP A 60 3.95 23.34 -13.01
CA ASP A 60 3.22 23.88 -14.15
C ASP A 60 1.78 23.33 -14.25
N GLU A 61 1.44 22.28 -13.47
CA GLU A 61 0.11 21.63 -13.49
C GLU A 61 -0.40 21.32 -12.06
N PRO A 62 -0.71 22.34 -11.23
CA PRO A 62 -1.18 22.12 -9.87
C PRO A 62 -2.62 21.61 -9.84
N LEU A 63 -2.84 20.47 -9.19
CA LEU A 63 -4.17 19.92 -8.95
C LEU A 63 -4.83 20.55 -7.71
N LEU A 64 -5.73 21.52 -7.90
CA LEU A 64 -6.41 22.26 -6.82
C LEU A 64 -7.09 21.37 -5.76
N LYS A 65 -7.65 20.23 -6.18
CA LYS A 65 -8.32 19.28 -5.26
C LYS A 65 -7.34 18.40 -4.47
N TYR A 66 -6.07 18.35 -4.87
CA TYR A 66 -5.08 17.43 -4.36
C TYR A 66 -3.79 18.18 -3.99
N PRO A 67 -3.80 18.99 -2.90
CA PRO A 67 -2.67 19.82 -2.53
C PRO A 67 -1.42 18.99 -2.20
N CYS A 68 -0.26 19.58 -2.46
CA CYS A 68 1.06 18.99 -2.20
C CYS A 68 1.62 19.40 -0.84
N LYS A 69 2.49 18.55 -0.28
CA LYS A 69 3.30 18.90 0.89
C LYS A 69 4.66 19.44 0.47
N ASN A 70 5.12 20.45 1.19
CA ASN A 70 6.40 21.14 0.92
C ASN A 70 7.63 20.31 1.32
N THR A 71 7.46 19.24 2.09
CA THR A 71 8.56 18.44 2.64
C THR A 71 8.33 16.96 2.39
N THR A 72 9.38 16.28 1.91
CA THR A 72 9.47 14.81 1.85
C THR A 72 10.05 14.33 3.17
N ASN A 73 9.45 13.30 3.78
CA ASN A 73 9.97 12.74 5.01
C ASN A 73 11.19 11.84 4.74
N GLU A 74 12.06 11.71 5.73
CA GLU A 74 13.11 10.69 5.72
C GLU A 74 12.53 9.28 5.77
N TRP A 75 13.35 8.29 5.43
CA TRP A 75 13.01 6.88 5.57
C TRP A 75 12.81 6.53 7.05
N THR A 76 11.64 5.96 7.34
CA THR A 76 11.27 5.55 8.70
C THR A 76 10.82 4.10 8.72
N LEU A 77 11.17 3.39 9.78
CA LEU A 77 10.65 2.03 10.00
C LEU A 77 9.32 2.11 10.75
N PRO A 78 8.24 1.52 10.22
CA PRO A 78 6.95 1.48 10.91
C PRO A 78 7.09 0.74 12.23
N GLN A 79 6.48 1.27 13.28
CA GLN A 79 6.38 0.57 14.56
C GLN A 79 5.33 -0.54 14.44
N VAL A 80 5.62 -1.69 15.01
CA VAL A 80 4.70 -2.83 15.13
C VAL A 80 4.47 -3.15 16.60
N SER A 81 3.45 -3.96 16.89
CA SER A 81 3.17 -4.38 18.26
C SER A 81 4.36 -5.13 18.89
N ALA A 82 4.44 -5.07 20.22
CA ALA A 82 5.45 -5.81 20.98
C ALA A 82 5.33 -7.33 20.76
N SER A 83 4.11 -7.85 20.55
CA SER A 83 3.86 -9.26 20.22
C SER A 83 4.59 -9.68 18.94
N VAL A 84 4.41 -8.92 17.86
CA VAL A 84 5.05 -9.20 16.56
C VAL A 84 6.57 -9.02 16.64
N THR A 85 7.04 -7.99 17.33
CA THR A 85 8.47 -7.76 17.52
C THR A 85 9.13 -8.94 18.23
N ASN A 86 8.53 -9.39 19.34
CA ASN A 86 9.06 -10.53 20.11
C ASN A 86 8.98 -11.83 19.31
N LEU A 87 7.91 -12.06 18.54
CA LEU A 87 7.77 -13.24 17.69
C LEU A 87 8.88 -13.30 16.63
N LEU A 88 9.14 -12.18 15.96
CA LEU A 88 10.18 -12.11 14.93
C LEU A 88 11.59 -12.27 15.52
N LEU A 89 11.82 -11.87 16.77
CA LEU A 89 13.10 -12.03 17.47
C LEU A 89 13.30 -13.42 18.09
N ALA A 90 12.21 -14.09 18.50
CA ALA A 90 12.28 -15.36 19.23
C ALA A 90 12.62 -16.57 18.33
N HIS A 91 12.47 -16.43 17.01
CA HIS A 91 12.66 -17.53 16.07
C HIS A 91 13.82 -17.27 15.11
N GLN A 92 14.49 -18.35 14.68
CA GLN A 92 15.51 -18.27 13.63
C GLN A 92 14.83 -18.40 12.26
N TRP A 93 14.65 -17.27 11.58
CA TRP A 93 14.10 -17.21 10.24
C TRP A 93 15.18 -17.46 9.19
N THR A 94 14.82 -18.12 8.09
CA THR A 94 15.73 -18.36 6.97
C THR A 94 15.39 -17.43 5.80
N SER A 95 16.25 -17.40 4.78
CA SER A 95 15.95 -16.64 3.56
C SER A 95 14.71 -17.19 2.83
N ASP A 96 14.46 -18.49 2.96
CA ASP A 96 13.32 -19.17 2.31
C ASP A 96 12.02 -19.03 3.12
N ASP A 97 12.13 -18.98 4.45
CA ASP A 97 11.01 -18.73 5.36
C ASP A 97 11.36 -17.56 6.31
N PRO A 98 11.24 -16.30 5.81
CA PRO A 98 11.63 -15.12 6.57
C PRO A 98 10.59 -14.71 7.63
N SER A 99 9.42 -15.36 7.64
CA SER A 99 8.28 -14.99 8.48
C SER A 99 7.25 -16.12 8.58
N PRO A 100 6.34 -16.09 9.58
CA PRO A 100 5.30 -17.10 9.72
C PRO A 100 4.51 -17.39 8.45
N SER A 101 4.25 -18.68 8.20
CA SER A 101 3.44 -19.16 7.09
C SER A 101 1.94 -18.83 7.27
N CYS A 102 1.24 -18.62 6.16
CA CYS A 102 -0.21 -18.44 6.12
C CYS A 102 -0.93 -19.75 5.77
N GLN A 103 -2.19 -19.85 6.16
CA GLN A 103 -3.07 -20.94 5.76
C GLN A 103 -3.77 -20.61 4.44
N CYS A 104 -3.57 -21.47 3.44
CA CYS A 104 -4.15 -21.36 2.10
C CYS A 104 -5.39 -22.26 1.94
N SER A 105 -6.09 -22.11 0.81
CA SER A 105 -7.24 -22.95 0.47
C SER A 105 -6.86 -24.43 0.43
N THR A 106 -7.72 -25.27 0.99
CA THR A 106 -7.61 -26.74 0.93
C THR A 106 -8.80 -27.31 0.17
N LYS A 107 -8.74 -28.59 -0.20
CA LYS A 107 -9.86 -29.28 -0.88
C LYS A 107 -11.19 -29.19 -0.09
N ASN A 108 -11.10 -29.05 1.23
CA ASN A 108 -12.25 -29.03 2.13
C ASN A 108 -12.66 -27.61 2.56
N LYS A 109 -11.79 -26.60 2.36
CA LYS A 109 -12.03 -25.21 2.74
C LYS A 109 -11.46 -24.27 1.67
N LEU A 110 -12.34 -23.77 0.81
CA LEU A 110 -12.00 -22.76 -0.18
C LEU A 110 -12.09 -21.37 0.46
N ILE A 111 -11.00 -20.61 0.39
CA ILE A 111 -10.91 -19.24 0.90
C ILE A 111 -10.40 -18.33 -0.21
N MET A 112 -10.90 -17.08 -0.26
CA MET A 112 -10.48 -16.10 -1.29
C MET A 112 -9.17 -15.39 -0.95
N LEU A 113 -8.88 -15.20 0.35
CA LEU A 113 -7.65 -14.59 0.85
C LEU A 113 -7.00 -15.53 1.86
N PRO A 114 -5.67 -15.60 1.93
CA PRO A 114 -4.98 -16.43 2.90
C PRO A 114 -5.25 -15.96 4.33
N GLU A 115 -5.36 -16.91 5.25
CA GLU A 115 -5.46 -16.64 6.68
C GLU A 115 -4.04 -16.59 7.26
N CYS A 116 -3.56 -15.37 7.55
CA CYS A 116 -2.20 -15.12 8.02
C CYS A 116 -2.16 -14.78 9.52
N PRO A 117 -1.23 -15.37 10.30
CA PRO A 117 -1.01 -14.97 11.69
C PRO A 117 -0.36 -13.59 11.80
N GLU A 118 -0.34 -13.02 13.02
CA GLU A 118 0.39 -11.78 13.28
C GLU A 118 1.88 -11.94 12.93
N GLY A 119 2.45 -10.94 12.24
CA GLY A 119 3.85 -10.97 11.84
C GLY A 119 4.16 -11.80 10.59
N ALA A 120 3.17 -12.42 9.95
CA ALA A 120 3.37 -13.15 8.69
C ALA A 120 3.99 -12.28 7.58
N GLY A 121 3.68 -10.98 7.51
CA GLY A 121 4.34 -10.05 6.58
C GLY A 121 5.82 -9.77 6.88
N GLY A 122 6.37 -10.35 7.96
CA GLY A 122 7.71 -10.07 8.45
C GLY A 122 7.84 -8.67 9.04
N ARG A 123 9.09 -8.23 9.22
CA ARG A 123 9.38 -6.85 9.65
C ARG A 123 8.91 -5.88 8.57
N PRO A 124 8.17 -4.81 8.89
CA PRO A 124 7.66 -3.89 7.88
C PRO A 124 8.80 -3.23 7.09
N PRO A 125 8.60 -2.96 5.79
CA PRO A 125 9.59 -2.27 4.98
C PRO A 125 9.78 -0.82 5.45
N PRO A 126 10.98 -0.23 5.25
CA PRO A 126 11.17 1.21 5.38
C PRO A 126 10.15 1.95 4.52
N GLN A 127 9.59 3.01 5.06
CA GLN A 127 8.62 3.84 4.36
C GLN A 127 8.91 5.32 4.53
N ARG A 128 8.53 6.11 3.53
CA ARG A 128 8.58 7.57 3.59
C ARG A 128 7.38 8.19 2.90
N VAL A 129 7.01 9.39 3.34
CA VAL A 129 5.91 10.14 2.75
C VAL A 129 6.46 11.07 1.67
N GLN A 130 5.95 10.92 0.45
CA GLN A 130 6.27 11.77 -0.69
C GLN A 130 5.56 13.13 -0.58
N SER A 131 6.07 14.13 -1.31
CA SER A 131 5.41 15.44 -1.43
C SER A 131 4.00 15.34 -2.01
N SER A 132 3.74 14.31 -2.83
CA SER A 132 2.41 13.95 -3.35
C SER A 132 1.47 13.35 -2.32
N THR A 133 1.87 13.24 -1.04
CA THR A 133 1.17 12.58 0.08
C THR A 133 1.11 11.05 0.02
N ASP A 134 1.64 10.45 -1.04
CA ASP A 134 1.73 9.00 -1.20
C ASP A 134 2.79 8.41 -0.25
N ILE A 135 2.55 7.21 0.24
CA ILE A 135 3.51 6.48 1.08
C ILE A 135 4.31 5.56 0.15
N LEU A 136 5.62 5.77 0.10
CA LEU A 136 6.53 4.89 -0.64
C LEU A 136 7.21 3.90 0.31
N GLN A 137 7.21 2.63 -0.06
CA GLN A 137 7.83 1.53 0.68
C GLN A 137 9.00 0.94 -0.11
N ASP A 138 10.10 0.69 0.58
CA ASP A 138 11.27 0.02 0.01
C ASP A 138 11.21 -1.49 0.29
N LEU A 139 11.00 -2.27 -0.77
CA LEU A 139 10.98 -3.74 -0.74
C LEU A 139 12.26 -4.36 -1.31
N THR A 140 13.32 -3.58 -1.49
CA THR A 140 14.63 -4.08 -1.91
C THR A 140 15.07 -5.25 -1.02
N GLU A 141 15.63 -6.30 -1.64
CA GLU A 141 16.07 -7.55 -0.99
C GLU A 141 14.94 -8.39 -0.36
N ARG A 142 13.68 -8.20 -0.79
CA ARG A 142 12.55 -9.02 -0.32
C ARG A 142 11.91 -9.80 -1.45
N ASN A 143 11.37 -10.97 -1.11
CA ASN A 143 10.45 -11.66 -2.00
C ASN A 143 9.12 -10.90 -2.05
N ILE A 144 8.94 -10.10 -3.11
CA ILE A 144 7.77 -9.23 -3.31
C ILE A 144 6.49 -10.07 -3.34
N SER A 145 6.50 -11.22 -4.02
CA SER A 145 5.33 -12.08 -4.15
C SER A 145 4.87 -12.61 -2.80
N ASP A 146 5.79 -13.11 -1.97
CA ASP A 146 5.48 -13.57 -0.61
C ASP A 146 4.96 -12.43 0.26
N PHE A 147 5.66 -11.29 0.24
CA PHE A 147 5.27 -10.12 1.02
C PHE A 147 3.86 -9.63 0.67
N LEU A 148 3.53 -9.53 -0.61
CA LEU A 148 2.22 -9.08 -1.07
C LEU A 148 1.13 -10.07 -0.66
N VAL A 149 1.31 -11.37 -0.88
CA VAL A 149 0.31 -12.38 -0.50
C VAL A 149 0.04 -12.36 1.02
N LYS A 150 1.08 -12.19 1.84
CA LYS A 150 0.96 -12.19 3.30
C LYS A 150 0.41 -10.87 3.87
N THR A 151 0.68 -9.72 3.24
CA THR A 151 0.23 -8.40 3.75
C THR A 151 -1.07 -7.90 3.13
N TYR A 152 -1.41 -8.32 1.91
CA TYR A 152 -2.59 -7.85 1.18
C TYR A 152 -3.92 -8.01 1.95
N PRO A 153 -4.19 -9.13 2.65
CA PRO A 153 -5.42 -9.25 3.45
C PRO A 153 -5.54 -8.18 4.54
N SER A 154 -4.43 -7.80 5.18
CA SER A 154 -4.40 -6.77 6.21
C SER A 154 -4.60 -5.37 5.63
N LEU A 155 -3.97 -5.08 4.50
CA LEU A 155 -4.12 -3.82 3.77
C LEU A 155 -5.57 -3.62 3.32
N ILE A 156 -6.15 -4.61 2.66
CA ILE A 156 -7.56 -4.60 2.25
C ILE A 156 -8.47 -4.39 3.47
N ARG A 157 -8.30 -5.18 4.53
CA ARG A 157 -9.17 -5.04 5.73
C ARG A 157 -9.11 -3.63 6.28
N SER A 158 -7.94 -3.00 6.31
CA SER A 158 -7.80 -1.60 6.75
C SER A 158 -8.52 -0.61 5.82
N SER A 159 -8.53 -0.85 4.51
CA SER A 159 -9.20 -0.01 3.51
C SER A 159 -10.71 -0.22 3.45
N PHE A 160 -11.19 -1.44 3.72
CA PHE A 160 -12.60 -1.81 3.74
C PHE A 160 -13.30 -1.50 5.07
N ILE A 161 -12.57 -1.05 6.10
CA ILE A 161 -13.18 -0.33 7.22
C ILE A 161 -13.65 1.02 6.69
N LEU A 162 -14.80 1.01 6.01
CA LEU A 162 -15.74 2.12 6.05
C LEU A 162 -15.82 2.56 7.52
N PRO A 163 -15.79 3.86 7.83
CA PRO A 163 -16.10 4.30 9.19
C PRO A 163 -17.39 3.59 9.60
N LYS A 164 -17.44 3.09 10.83
CA LYS A 164 -18.64 2.47 11.47
C LYS A 164 -19.92 3.34 11.41
N ALA A 165 -19.90 4.47 10.72
CA ALA A 165 -21.00 5.37 10.43
C ALA A 165 -22.11 4.77 9.53
N LEU A 166 -21.94 3.59 8.92
CA LEU A 166 -22.99 2.93 8.13
C LEU A 166 -23.76 1.82 8.87
N TYR A 167 -23.39 1.51 10.12
CA TYR A 167 -24.13 0.57 10.97
C TYR A 167 -24.49 1.24 12.31
N ALA A 168 -25.25 2.33 12.24
CA ALA A 168 -25.89 2.91 13.42
C ALA A 168 -27.25 3.52 13.04
N THR A 169 -28.11 2.74 12.40
CA THR A 169 -29.57 2.95 12.43
C THR A 169 -30.26 1.61 12.27
N THR A 170 -30.43 0.90 13.38
CA THR A 170 -31.61 0.09 13.66
C THR A 170 -31.89 0.12 15.15
#